data_AF-A0A494RGY3-F1
#
_entry.id   AF-A0A494RGY3-F1
#
_cell.length_a   1.000
_cell.length_b   1.000
_cell.length_c   1.000
_cell.angle_alpha   90.00
_cell.angle_beta   90.00
_cell.angle_gamma   90.00
#
_symmetry.space_group_name_H-M   'P 1'
#
loop_
_entity.id
_entity.type
_entity.pdbx_description
1 polymer ?
#
loop_
_entity_poly.entity_id
_entity_poly.type
_entity_poly.pdbx_seq_one_letter_code
_entity_poly.pdbx_strand_id
1 'polypeptide(L)'
;MEMSFRVIADSGEPMDAHLDIEGDEFIFHSRGGAKGRASARNIDYGPALRLLLTRIQAAGARVEGAWLDTEEVRHLPLEARVILERDEFQARPEEQFRLMSGRMQIFQRPPGSRRGGSRVKKVRIRVGQKARGADLEGILGVRWTAGREQRLPAHDLNKVTATHIRNAVERLRRDPASAPGFGPAREYEVVVDEETRLPPKAVFGLAASDALGFSVEPADFSGGAASICHRLLEAAGYPVVAARKPRVPLMLEDDLAIVDEAWDGWINALTGEARSLGSGLLWMDAHSVIFSPRPSDKRADRTDIHLGGFRHDLSVTISAPLKGADANGLSAIARDASGRRVLIRQGWLRGRPEVRGEQFRRLTGLTPVEVTGGTAPTVREWYIVADLDKASDEIAASTADFVLRCMEARAAAKAGSGVPAPSSPPLTAGEETGGTFTRKAVTQPEAEVHRIHGEVWLRLQDLLKSPGPRLSKLRHQAGYEVDGVIAGAEGRILLEIKTGRSAADVYEGVGQLMLYSSMLGLHDHRKVLLLAFEPSATLVEATRSCGVELYSYAWTKTDDGIEVDLPNGFLAICGSDR
;
A
#
# COMPACT_ATOMS: atom_id res chain seq x y z
N MET A 1 6.10 -9.74 11.71
CA MET A 1 6.65 -8.36 11.74
C MET A 1 7.61 -8.29 12.89
N GLU A 2 8.86 -7.91 12.64
CA GLU A 2 9.81 -7.60 13.71
C GLU A 2 9.33 -6.29 14.37
N MET A 3 8.92 -6.36 15.64
CA MET A 3 8.56 -5.20 16.43
C MET A 3 9.84 -4.51 16.88
N SER A 4 10.12 -3.31 16.36
CA SER A 4 11.33 -2.57 16.72
C SER A 4 11.08 -1.62 17.88
N PHE A 5 11.96 -1.68 18.88
CA PHE A 5 11.93 -0.93 20.13
C PHE A 5 13.17 -0.06 20.23
N ARG A 6 13.05 1.06 20.96
CA ARG A 6 14.16 1.94 21.28
C ARG A 6 14.47 1.91 22.77
N VAL A 7 15.75 1.88 23.12
CA VAL A 7 16.21 1.90 24.51
C VAL A 7 15.95 3.28 25.12
N ILE A 8 15.34 3.31 26.30
CA ILE A 8 15.11 4.54 27.07
C ILE A 8 16.16 4.63 28.18
N ALA A 9 16.88 5.75 28.26
CA ALA A 9 17.83 6.03 29.33
C ALA A 9 17.11 6.19 30.68
N ASP A 10 17.85 6.10 31.79
CA ASP A 10 17.26 6.30 33.13
C ASP A 10 16.76 7.74 33.35
N SER A 11 17.23 8.71 32.55
CA SER A 11 16.69 10.07 32.48
C SER A 11 15.31 10.16 31.81
N GLY A 12 14.82 9.07 31.20
CA GLY A 12 13.60 9.04 30.39
C GLY A 12 13.81 9.42 28.92
N GLU A 13 15.02 9.82 28.52
CA GLU A 13 15.33 10.19 27.14
C GLU A 13 15.58 8.96 26.24
N PRO A 14 15.14 8.97 24.97
CA PRO A 14 15.37 7.86 24.06
C PRO A 14 16.80 7.85 23.51
N MET A 15 17.50 6.72 23.61
CA MET A 15 18.85 6.52 23.08
C MET A 15 18.79 6.07 21.62
N ASP A 16 19.69 6.53 20.73
CA ASP A 16 19.80 5.96 19.38
C ASP A 16 20.43 4.56 19.44
N ALA A 17 19.60 3.59 19.82
CA ALA A 17 19.89 2.17 19.91
C ALA A 17 18.56 1.40 19.82
N HIS A 18 18.43 0.59 18.78
CA HIS A 18 17.21 -0.17 18.47
C HIS A 18 17.40 -1.67 18.74
N LEU A 19 16.30 -2.33 19.09
CA LEU A 19 16.24 -3.78 19.27
C LEU A 19 14.87 -4.32 18.89
N ASP A 20 14.80 -5.59 18.55
CA ASP A 20 13.53 -6.29 18.40
C ASP A 20 13.33 -7.26 19.56
N ILE A 21 12.07 -7.53 19.92
CA ILE A 21 11.72 -8.52 20.96
C ILE A 21 10.95 -9.66 20.31
N GLU A 22 11.42 -10.89 20.53
CA GLU A 22 10.82 -12.14 20.06
C GLU A 22 10.63 -13.07 21.26
N GLY A 23 9.44 -13.02 21.89
CA GLY A 23 9.13 -13.89 23.04
C GLY A 23 9.98 -13.61 24.28
N ASP A 24 10.92 -14.52 24.59
CA ASP A 24 11.85 -14.41 25.73
C ASP A 24 13.25 -13.93 25.32
N GLU A 25 13.43 -13.58 24.05
CA GLU A 25 14.68 -13.10 23.50
C GLU A 25 14.55 -11.71 22.87
N PHE A 26 15.67 -10.99 22.83
CA PHE A 26 15.76 -9.72 22.13
C PHE A 26 16.97 -9.68 21.22
N ILE A 27 16.82 -8.94 20.12
CA ILE A 27 17.81 -8.81 19.07
C ILE A 27 18.28 -7.35 19.04
N PHE A 28 19.48 -7.10 19.53
CA PHE A 28 20.07 -5.76 19.58
C PHE A 28 20.79 -5.43 18.27
N HIS A 29 20.41 -4.34 17.63
CA HIS A 29 20.85 -4.02 16.27
C HIS A 29 22.29 -3.49 16.22
N SER A 30 23.00 -3.76 15.12
CA SER A 30 24.37 -3.28 14.92
C SER A 30 24.44 -1.76 14.77
N ARG A 31 25.59 -1.18 15.15
CA ARG A 31 25.91 0.21 14.84
C ARG A 31 26.43 0.33 13.41
N GLY A 32 25.88 1.28 12.65
CA GLY A 32 26.26 1.55 11.27
C GLY A 32 26.59 3.02 11.03
N GLY A 33 27.41 3.30 10.01
CA GLY A 33 27.77 4.66 9.60
C GLY A 33 28.76 5.38 10.53
N ALA A 34 29.42 6.40 9.98
CA ALA A 34 30.29 7.29 10.77
C ALA A 34 29.45 8.35 11.50
N LYS A 35 29.82 8.68 12.74
CA LYS A 35 29.11 9.69 13.55
C LYS A 35 29.04 11.02 12.78
N GLY A 36 27.85 11.59 12.66
CA GLY A 36 27.60 12.84 11.92
C GLY A 36 27.37 12.68 10.41
N ARG A 37 27.27 11.45 9.89
CA ARG A 37 26.83 11.17 8.51
C ARG A 37 25.35 10.78 8.49
N ALA A 38 24.67 11.03 7.38
CA ALA A 38 23.26 10.63 7.18
C ALA A 38 23.02 9.11 7.33
N SER A 39 24.07 8.29 7.17
CA SER A 39 24.02 6.84 7.34
C SER A 39 24.31 6.35 8.77
N ALA A 40 24.52 7.28 9.72
CA ALA A 40 24.74 6.93 11.12
C ALA A 40 23.46 6.35 11.74
N ARG A 41 23.58 5.17 12.33
CA ARG A 41 22.48 4.50 13.04
C ARG A 41 22.99 3.77 14.27
N ASN A 42 22.15 3.69 15.30
CA ASN A 42 22.47 3.06 16.57
C ASN A 42 23.77 3.61 17.18
N ILE A 43 23.96 4.94 17.16
CA ILE A 43 25.22 5.57 17.61
C ILE A 43 25.49 5.29 19.09
N ASP A 44 24.45 5.04 19.88
CA ASP A 44 24.50 4.78 21.32
C ASP A 44 24.61 3.30 21.66
N TYR A 45 24.94 2.42 20.70
CA TYR A 45 25.08 0.97 20.87
C TYR A 45 25.78 0.56 22.17
N GLY A 46 26.96 1.13 22.44
CA GLY A 46 27.79 0.74 23.59
C GLY A 46 27.13 1.11 24.93
N PRO A 47 26.82 2.40 25.17
CA PRO A 47 26.06 2.83 26.33
C PRO A 47 24.74 2.07 26.53
N ALA A 48 23.95 1.88 25.46
CA ALA A 48 22.66 1.21 25.54
C ALA A 48 22.78 -0.28 25.87
N LEU A 49 23.72 -1.02 25.25
CA LEU A 49 23.92 -2.44 25.58
C LEU A 49 24.33 -2.64 27.04
N ARG A 50 25.19 -1.76 27.58
CA ARG A 50 25.56 -1.81 29.01
C ARG A 50 24.36 -1.58 29.91
N LEU A 51 23.53 -0.59 29.58
CA LEU A 51 22.30 -0.29 30.33
C LEU A 51 21.35 -1.50 30.35
N LEU A 52 21.15 -2.16 29.21
CA LEU A 52 20.30 -3.35 29.12
C LEU A 52 20.85 -4.50 29.97
N LEU A 53 22.16 -4.77 29.92
CA LEU A 53 22.81 -5.79 30.75
C LEU A 53 22.67 -5.49 32.25
N THR A 54 22.85 -4.22 32.64
CA THR A 54 22.63 -3.76 34.02
C THR A 54 21.18 -4.00 34.47
N ARG A 55 20.19 -3.66 33.63
CA ARG A 55 18.78 -3.86 33.95
C ARG A 55 18.39 -5.33 34.06
N ILE A 56 18.90 -6.17 33.16
CA ILE A 56 18.69 -7.63 33.21
C ILE A 56 19.26 -8.21 34.51
N GLN A 57 20.47 -7.80 34.91
CA GLN A 57 21.07 -8.25 36.16
C GLN A 57 20.33 -7.72 37.39
N ALA A 58 19.91 -6.44 37.39
CA ALA A 58 19.15 -5.85 38.48
C ALA A 58 17.77 -6.48 38.67
N ALA A 59 17.13 -6.92 37.58
CA ALA A 59 15.88 -7.67 37.61
C ALA A 59 16.04 -9.13 38.08
N GLY A 60 17.28 -9.60 38.28
CA GLY A 60 17.58 -10.98 38.65
C GLY A 60 17.18 -12.00 37.58
N ALA A 61 17.05 -11.57 36.32
CA ALA A 61 16.60 -12.43 35.24
C ALA A 61 17.72 -13.39 34.81
N ARG A 62 17.38 -14.66 34.57
CA ARG A 62 18.35 -15.67 34.11
C ARG A 62 18.51 -15.60 32.60
N VAL A 63 19.72 -15.30 32.15
CA VAL A 63 20.07 -15.25 30.73
C VAL A 63 20.65 -16.59 30.29
N GLU A 64 20.17 -17.14 29.18
CA GLU A 64 20.60 -18.43 28.68
C GLU A 64 21.88 -18.36 27.85
N GLY A 65 22.11 -17.22 27.21
CA GLY A 65 23.28 -16.98 26.36
C GLY A 65 23.11 -15.73 25.51
N ALA A 66 24.20 -15.34 24.85
CA ALA A 66 24.20 -14.36 23.78
C ALA A 66 24.87 -14.93 22.54
N TRP A 67 24.29 -14.65 21.38
CA TRP A 67 24.73 -15.13 20.08
C TRP A 67 24.87 -13.98 19.09
N LEU A 68 25.73 -14.19 18.09
CA LEU A 68 25.85 -13.29 16.95
C LEU A 68 24.69 -13.49 15.98
N ASP A 69 24.04 -12.39 15.58
CA ASP A 69 22.84 -12.42 14.72
C ASP A 69 22.97 -11.53 13.47
N THR A 70 24.22 -11.23 13.05
CA THR A 70 24.45 -10.55 11.77
C THR A 70 24.17 -11.49 10.60
N GLU A 71 23.70 -10.93 9.48
CA GLU A 71 23.30 -11.68 8.28
C GLU A 71 24.37 -12.68 7.80
N GLU A 72 25.65 -12.29 7.88
CA GLU A 72 26.76 -13.13 7.40
C GLU A 72 26.95 -14.43 8.18
N VAL A 73 26.37 -14.55 9.38
CA VAL A 73 26.52 -15.75 10.23
C VAL A 73 25.22 -16.50 10.44
N ARG A 74 24.07 -15.99 9.98
CA ARG A 74 22.74 -16.61 10.17
C ARG A 74 22.60 -18.00 9.54
N HIS A 75 23.43 -18.31 8.55
CA HIS A 75 23.51 -19.64 7.93
C HIS A 75 24.10 -20.72 8.86
N LEU A 76 24.68 -20.33 10.01
CA LEU A 76 25.28 -21.25 10.97
C LEU A 76 24.30 -21.59 12.10
N PRO A 77 24.41 -22.82 12.67
CA PRO A 77 23.62 -23.21 13.82
C PRO A 77 23.90 -22.30 15.03
N LEU A 78 22.92 -22.16 15.93
CA LEU A 78 22.98 -21.18 17.04
C LEU A 78 24.17 -21.46 17.96
N GLU A 79 24.49 -22.73 18.19
CA GLU A 79 25.60 -23.20 19.03
C GLU A 79 26.96 -22.76 18.49
N ALA A 80 27.09 -22.57 17.17
CA ALA A 80 28.31 -22.07 16.54
C ALA A 80 28.45 -20.54 16.61
N ARG A 81 27.40 -19.83 17.09
CA ARG A 81 27.30 -18.36 17.10
C ARG A 81 27.50 -17.73 18.48
N VAL A 82 27.82 -18.52 19.49
CA VAL A 82 27.89 -18.06 20.88
C VAL A 82 28.97 -16.99 21.06
N ILE A 83 28.61 -15.90 21.72
CA ILE A 83 29.51 -14.82 22.12
C ILE A 83 29.55 -14.62 23.65
N LEU A 84 28.55 -15.11 24.39
CA LEU A 84 28.58 -15.16 25.85
C LEU A 84 27.74 -16.34 26.33
N GLU A 85 28.32 -17.20 27.16
CA GLU A 85 27.67 -18.38 27.73
C GLU A 85 26.86 -18.01 28.98
N ARG A 86 25.91 -18.87 29.36
CA ARG A 86 25.04 -18.72 30.54
C ARG A 86 25.80 -18.32 31.81
N ASP A 87 26.88 -19.02 32.13
CA ASP A 87 27.62 -18.82 33.38
C ASP A 87 28.40 -17.49 33.40
N GLU A 88 28.69 -16.94 32.22
CA GLU A 88 29.43 -15.69 32.09
C GLU A 88 28.53 -14.46 32.31
N PHE A 89 27.21 -14.62 32.30
CA PHE A 89 26.26 -13.60 32.75
C PHE A 89 26.26 -13.39 34.27
N GLN A 90 27.02 -14.16 35.04
CA GLN A 90 27.26 -13.89 36.46
C GLN A 90 28.28 -12.77 36.70
N ALA A 91 29.09 -12.42 35.69
CA ALA A 91 30.04 -11.31 35.77
C ALA A 91 29.33 -9.95 35.88
N ARG A 92 30.08 -8.88 36.21
CA ARG A 92 29.53 -7.51 36.20
C ARG A 92 29.16 -7.08 34.77
N PRO A 93 28.17 -6.20 34.55
CA PRO A 93 27.69 -5.83 33.21
C PRO A 93 28.80 -5.25 32.32
N GLU A 94 29.74 -4.51 32.90
CA GLU A 94 30.91 -3.98 32.19
C GLU A 94 31.81 -5.09 31.65
N GLU A 95 31.97 -6.17 32.43
CA GLU A 95 32.75 -7.33 32.05
C GLU A 95 32.04 -8.18 31.00
N GLN A 96 30.74 -8.40 31.15
CA GLN A 96 29.90 -9.04 30.13
C GLN A 96 30.03 -8.30 28.79
N PHE A 97 29.84 -6.98 28.79
CA PHE A 97 29.99 -6.14 27.60
C PHE A 97 31.40 -6.23 26.98
N ARG A 98 32.45 -6.23 27.81
CA ARG A 98 33.84 -6.36 27.37
C ARG A 98 34.09 -7.70 26.67
N LEU A 99 33.62 -8.80 27.27
CA LEU A 99 33.72 -10.15 26.71
C LEU A 99 32.99 -10.26 25.37
N MET A 100 31.73 -9.82 25.32
CA MET A 100 30.92 -9.81 24.10
C MET A 100 31.61 -9.01 22.99
N SER A 101 32.03 -7.77 23.28
CA SER A 101 32.69 -6.90 22.31
C SER A 101 34.01 -7.49 21.78
N GLY A 102 34.80 -8.11 22.67
CA GLY A 102 36.05 -8.79 22.30
C GLY A 102 35.80 -10.01 21.40
N ARG A 103 34.79 -10.82 21.73
CA ARG A 103 34.43 -12.01 20.96
C ARG A 103 33.84 -11.67 19.60
N MET A 104 32.98 -10.64 19.51
CA MET A 104 32.49 -10.12 18.22
C MET A 104 33.63 -9.74 17.27
N GLN A 105 34.72 -9.18 17.82
CA GLN A 105 35.88 -8.72 17.06
C GLN A 105 36.70 -9.87 16.45
N ILE A 106 36.76 -11.02 17.12
CA ILE A 106 37.58 -12.18 16.71
C ILE A 106 36.78 -13.32 16.10
N PHE A 107 35.45 -13.28 16.20
CA PHE A 107 34.55 -14.32 15.68
C PHE A 107 34.84 -14.63 14.20
N GLN A 108 35.08 -15.92 13.90
CA GLN A 108 35.45 -16.47 12.59
C GLN A 108 36.69 -15.86 11.92
N ARG A 109 37.59 -15.26 12.70
CA ARG A 109 38.85 -14.77 12.15
C ARG A 109 39.92 -15.87 12.16
N PRO A 110 40.72 -15.97 11.09
CA PRO A 110 41.91 -16.81 11.10
C PRO A 110 42.86 -16.38 12.23
N PRO A 111 43.48 -17.35 12.93
CA PRO A 111 44.53 -17.07 13.92
C PRO A 111 45.61 -16.15 13.31
N GLY A 112 45.97 -15.07 14.00
CA GLY A 112 47.02 -14.12 13.55
C GLY A 112 46.55 -12.93 12.70
N SER A 113 45.24 -12.70 12.55
CA SER A 113 44.70 -11.52 11.85
C SER A 113 45.19 -10.17 12.45
N ARG A 114 45.88 -9.33 11.65
CA ARG A 114 46.49 -8.05 12.09
C ARG A 114 45.51 -6.91 12.44
N ARG A 115 44.25 -6.97 12.01
CA ARG A 115 43.21 -5.98 12.32
C ARG A 115 42.03 -6.69 12.95
N GLY A 116 41.46 -6.14 14.03
CA GLY A 116 40.24 -6.69 14.64
C GLY A 116 39.00 -6.40 13.78
N GLY A 117 38.00 -7.30 13.83
CA GLY A 117 36.68 -7.06 13.24
C GLY A 117 35.84 -6.02 14.01
N SER A 118 34.59 -5.83 13.57
CA SER A 118 33.65 -4.94 14.27
C SER A 118 33.32 -5.45 15.68
N ARG A 119 33.28 -4.53 16.65
CA ARG A 119 32.88 -4.76 18.05
C ARG A 119 31.38 -4.48 18.30
N VAL A 120 30.65 -4.04 17.27
CA VAL A 120 29.29 -3.49 17.37
C VAL A 120 28.37 -4.17 16.35
N LYS A 121 28.27 -5.50 16.46
CA LYS A 121 27.51 -6.35 15.54
C LYS A 121 26.08 -6.58 16.05
N LYS A 122 25.21 -7.16 15.22
CA LYS A 122 23.84 -7.50 15.63
C LYS A 122 23.93 -8.73 16.55
N VAL A 123 23.28 -8.68 17.71
CA VAL A 123 23.35 -9.77 18.71
C VAL A 123 21.96 -10.17 19.19
N ARG A 124 21.79 -11.46 19.47
CA ARG A 124 20.58 -12.06 20.03
C ARG A 124 20.87 -12.51 21.45
N ILE A 125 19.99 -12.18 22.40
CA ILE A 125 20.15 -12.51 23.82
C ILE A 125 18.84 -13.11 24.31
N ARG A 126 18.90 -14.30 24.91
CA ARG A 126 17.71 -15.01 25.43
C ARG A 126 17.64 -14.95 26.95
N VAL A 127 16.52 -14.49 27.48
CA VAL A 127 16.25 -14.30 28.91
C VAL A 127 15.21 -15.32 29.36
N GLY A 128 15.67 -16.48 29.83
CA GLY A 128 14.82 -17.64 30.11
C GLY A 128 13.83 -17.47 31.28
N GLN A 129 14.31 -17.29 32.52
CA GLN A 129 13.42 -17.14 33.69
C GLN A 129 13.31 -15.66 34.12
N LYS A 130 12.09 -15.11 33.98
CA LYS A 130 11.70 -13.76 34.42
C LYS A 130 11.10 -13.81 35.84
N ALA A 131 11.17 -12.72 36.61
CA ALA A 131 10.41 -12.58 37.85
C ALA A 131 8.89 -12.62 37.56
N ARG A 132 8.08 -13.20 38.46
CA ARG A 132 6.61 -13.31 38.27
C ARG A 132 6.00 -11.93 37.99
N GLY A 133 5.38 -11.79 36.81
CA GLY A 133 4.66 -10.59 36.39
C GLY A 133 5.49 -9.52 35.68
N ALA A 134 6.80 -9.72 35.49
CA ALA A 134 7.63 -8.79 34.73
C ALA A 134 7.72 -9.20 33.24
N ASP A 135 7.23 -8.33 32.35
CA ASP A 135 7.46 -8.48 30.92
C ASP A 135 8.89 -8.01 30.54
N LEU A 136 9.44 -8.59 29.47
CA LEU A 136 10.80 -8.31 29.00
C LEU A 136 10.95 -6.82 28.61
N GLU A 137 9.90 -6.22 28.05
CA GLU A 137 9.87 -4.78 27.75
C GLU A 137 10.12 -3.92 28.98
N GLY A 138 9.44 -4.27 30.09
CA GLY A 138 9.57 -3.57 31.37
C GLY A 138 10.96 -3.75 31.98
N ILE A 139 11.53 -4.95 31.90
CA ILE A 139 12.91 -5.23 32.35
C ILE A 139 13.91 -4.41 31.53
N LEU A 140 13.77 -4.41 30.21
CA LEU A 140 14.70 -3.72 29.32
C LEU A 140 14.54 -2.20 29.36
N GLY A 141 13.41 -1.67 29.85
CA GLY A 141 13.11 -0.24 29.86
C GLY A 141 13.13 0.32 28.44
N VAL A 142 12.42 -0.35 27.54
CA VAL A 142 12.33 0.01 26.13
C VAL A 142 10.96 0.60 25.84
N ARG A 143 10.89 1.43 24.81
CA ARG A 143 9.61 1.91 24.28
C ARG A 143 9.45 1.39 22.87
N TRP A 144 8.26 0.86 22.57
CA TRP A 144 7.93 0.53 21.20
C TRP A 144 8.12 1.77 20.33
N THR A 145 8.98 1.63 19.35
CA THR A 145 9.04 2.56 18.24
C THR A 145 8.26 1.88 17.15
N ALA A 146 6.96 2.22 17.06
CA ALA A 146 6.40 2.34 15.72
C ALA A 146 7.44 3.17 14.98
N GLY A 147 8.11 2.60 13.97
CA GLY A 147 8.76 3.44 12.99
C GLY A 147 7.69 4.49 12.68
N ARG A 148 7.97 5.77 12.93
CA ARG A 148 6.98 6.87 12.79
C ARG A 148 6.40 6.98 11.36
N GLU A 149 6.73 6.02 10.50
CA GLU A 149 6.37 5.85 9.11
C GLU A 149 5.55 4.56 8.83
N GLN A 150 5.37 3.63 9.77
CA GLN A 150 4.60 2.41 9.52
C GLN A 150 3.31 2.36 10.34
N ARG A 151 2.20 2.50 9.60
CA ARG A 151 0.83 2.22 10.06
C ARG A 151 0.71 0.79 10.59
N LEU A 152 -0.24 0.57 11.49
CA LEU A 152 -0.66 -0.74 11.92
C LEU A 152 -0.92 -1.66 10.71
N PRO A 153 -0.50 -2.92 10.81
CA PRO A 153 -0.60 -3.87 9.71
C PRO A 153 -2.06 -4.24 9.45
N ALA A 154 -2.40 -4.50 8.19
CA ALA A 154 -3.78 -4.86 7.83
C ALA A 154 -4.29 -6.09 8.59
N HIS A 155 -3.42 -7.08 8.88
CA HIS A 155 -3.76 -8.25 9.69
C HIS A 155 -4.27 -7.88 11.09
N ASP A 156 -3.63 -6.93 11.78
CA ASP A 156 -4.06 -6.53 13.13
C ASP A 156 -5.35 -5.72 13.06
N LEU A 157 -5.48 -4.85 12.07
CA LEU A 157 -6.71 -4.09 11.84
C LEU A 157 -7.90 -4.99 11.45
N ASN A 158 -7.66 -6.15 10.81
CA ASN A 158 -8.69 -7.15 10.49
C ASN A 158 -9.23 -7.89 11.71
N LYS A 159 -8.62 -7.76 12.90
CA LYS A 159 -9.18 -8.29 14.16
C LYS A 159 -10.40 -7.49 14.62
N VAL A 160 -10.63 -6.30 14.04
CA VAL A 160 -11.82 -5.50 14.29
C VAL A 160 -13.05 -6.21 13.71
N THR A 161 -14.00 -6.55 14.57
CA THR A 161 -15.25 -7.21 14.20
C THR A 161 -16.39 -6.21 14.08
N ALA A 162 -17.49 -6.62 13.44
CA ALA A 162 -18.72 -5.83 13.40
C ALA A 162 -19.26 -5.50 14.80
N THR A 163 -19.01 -6.36 15.80
CA THR A 163 -19.38 -6.12 17.20
C THR A 163 -18.56 -4.97 17.80
N HIS A 164 -17.24 -4.94 17.58
CA HIS A 164 -16.39 -3.83 18.04
C HIS A 164 -16.85 -2.51 17.42
N ILE A 165 -17.16 -2.51 16.12
CA ILE A 165 -17.65 -1.32 15.41
C ILE A 165 -18.98 -0.84 15.98
N ARG A 166 -19.94 -1.75 16.21
CA ARG A 166 -21.24 -1.41 16.79
C ARG A 166 -21.10 -0.80 18.18
N ASN A 167 -20.23 -1.36 19.02
CA ASN A 167 -19.95 -0.82 20.36
C ASN A 167 -19.34 0.58 20.28
N ALA A 168 -18.38 0.80 19.37
CA ALA A 168 -17.78 2.11 19.16
C ALA A 168 -18.78 3.17 18.68
N VAL A 169 -19.69 2.80 17.76
CA VAL A 169 -20.78 3.67 17.30
C VAL A 169 -21.69 4.07 18.46
N GLU A 170 -22.14 3.11 19.27
CA GLU A 170 -22.99 3.37 20.43
C GLU A 170 -22.30 4.26 21.47
N ARG A 171 -21.00 4.06 21.68
CA ARG A 171 -20.20 4.87 22.61
C ARG A 171 -20.12 6.32 22.14
N LEU A 172 -19.80 6.55 20.87
CA LEU A 172 -19.72 7.89 20.27
C LEU A 172 -21.09 8.59 20.17
N ARG A 173 -22.17 7.83 20.02
CA ARG A 173 -23.54 8.37 20.06
C ARG A 173 -23.90 8.97 21.43
N ARG A 174 -23.52 8.28 22.51
CA ARG A 174 -23.82 8.71 23.88
C ARG A 174 -22.90 9.82 24.33
N ASP A 175 -21.63 9.74 23.97
CA ASP A 175 -20.61 10.70 24.33
C ASP A 175 -19.63 10.93 23.17
N PRO A 176 -19.83 12.00 22.37
CA PRO A 176 -18.92 12.35 21.29
C PRO A 176 -17.47 12.60 21.74
N ALA A 177 -17.21 12.89 23.02
CA ALA A 177 -15.87 13.07 23.56
C ALA A 177 -15.16 11.75 23.89
N SER A 178 -15.81 10.59 23.69
CA SER A 178 -15.28 9.28 24.06
C SER A 178 -14.10 8.79 23.21
N ALA A 179 -13.73 9.51 22.14
CA ALA A 179 -12.57 9.22 21.27
C ALA A 179 -11.53 10.37 21.34
N PRO A 180 -10.83 10.55 22.48
CA PRO A 180 -9.79 11.57 22.60
C PRO A 180 -8.70 11.34 21.54
N GLY A 181 -8.22 12.41 20.91
CA GLY A 181 -7.21 12.34 19.84
C GLY A 181 -7.78 12.22 18.42
N PHE A 182 -9.02 11.77 18.26
CA PHE A 182 -9.68 11.70 16.96
C PHE A 182 -10.44 13.00 16.65
N GLY A 183 -9.94 13.76 15.68
CA GLY A 183 -10.57 15.00 15.21
C GLY A 183 -11.88 14.77 14.43
N PRO A 184 -12.60 15.86 14.09
CA PRO A 184 -13.84 15.78 13.31
C PRO A 184 -13.63 15.16 11.92
N ALA A 185 -14.71 14.68 11.32
CA ALA A 185 -14.71 14.15 9.95
C ALA A 185 -14.20 15.22 8.96
N ARG A 186 -13.17 14.87 8.16
CA ARG A 186 -12.59 15.77 7.15
C ARG A 186 -13.13 15.53 5.75
N GLU A 187 -13.11 14.27 5.33
CA GLU A 187 -13.42 13.86 3.95
C GLU A 187 -14.57 12.87 3.86
N TYR A 188 -14.79 12.08 4.91
CA TYR A 188 -15.80 11.02 4.94
C TYR A 188 -16.50 10.97 6.29
N GLU A 189 -17.75 10.52 6.29
CA GLU A 189 -18.63 10.35 7.44
C GLU A 189 -19.27 8.96 7.40
N VAL A 190 -19.36 8.33 8.57
CA VAL A 190 -20.13 7.10 8.78
C VAL A 190 -21.58 7.48 9.00
N VAL A 191 -22.48 6.94 8.17
CA VAL A 191 -23.92 7.12 8.33
C VAL A 191 -24.43 6.10 9.33
N VAL A 192 -24.96 6.58 10.46
CA VAL A 192 -25.54 5.71 11.48
C VAL A 192 -27.06 5.65 11.34
N ASP A 193 -27.70 6.80 11.13
CA ASP A 193 -29.10 6.94 10.69
C ASP A 193 -29.28 8.28 9.95
N GLU A 194 -30.53 8.68 9.70
CA GLU A 194 -30.86 9.90 8.94
C GLU A 194 -30.28 11.18 9.59
N GLU A 195 -30.19 11.22 10.91
CA GLU A 195 -29.77 12.40 11.68
C GLU A 195 -28.33 12.31 12.18
N THR A 196 -27.77 11.10 12.30
CA THR A 196 -26.48 10.87 12.96
C THR A 196 -25.37 10.48 11.99
N ARG A 197 -24.30 11.27 12.02
CA ARG A 197 -23.07 11.04 11.25
C ARG A 197 -21.86 11.10 12.17
N LEU A 198 -20.93 10.16 12.03
CA LEU A 198 -19.75 10.05 12.89
C LEU A 198 -18.44 10.05 12.07
N PRO A 199 -17.31 10.51 12.64
CA PRO A 199 -16.01 10.43 11.96
C PRO A 199 -15.55 8.97 11.81
N PRO A 200 -15.25 8.49 10.58
CA PRO A 200 -14.85 7.10 10.34
C PRO A 200 -13.63 6.67 11.13
N LYS A 201 -12.62 7.55 11.23
CA LYS A 201 -11.43 7.27 12.03
C LYS A 201 -11.74 7.17 13.53
N ALA A 202 -12.65 7.97 14.06
CA ALA A 202 -13.01 7.89 15.48
C ALA A 202 -13.72 6.58 15.79
N VAL A 203 -14.69 6.19 14.94
CA VAL A 203 -15.43 4.93 15.09
C VAL A 203 -14.47 3.75 15.01
N PHE A 204 -13.62 3.72 13.97
CA PHE A 204 -12.71 2.60 13.76
C PHE A 204 -11.56 2.55 14.78
N GLY A 205 -11.01 3.69 15.19
CA GLY A 205 -9.93 3.75 16.18
C GLY A 205 -10.36 3.23 17.54
N LEU A 206 -11.58 3.55 17.99
CA LEU A 206 -12.15 2.97 19.19
C LEU A 206 -12.37 1.46 19.05
N ALA A 207 -12.96 1.02 17.93
CA ALA A 207 -13.18 -0.39 17.67
C ALA A 207 -11.86 -1.19 17.58
N ALA A 208 -10.81 -0.60 17.02
CA ALA A 208 -9.47 -1.17 16.95
C ALA A 208 -8.80 -1.23 18.32
N SER A 209 -9.00 -0.20 19.15
CA SER A 209 -8.48 -0.20 20.52
C SER A 209 -9.10 -1.33 21.35
N ASP A 210 -10.41 -1.52 21.23
CA ASP A 210 -11.13 -2.61 21.89
C ASP A 210 -10.68 -3.98 21.36
N ALA A 211 -10.45 -4.10 20.04
CA ALA A 211 -10.02 -5.35 19.41
C ALA A 211 -8.58 -5.77 19.74
N LEU A 212 -7.70 -4.78 19.94
CA LEU A 212 -6.26 -5.00 20.10
C LEU A 212 -5.77 -4.89 21.55
N GLY A 213 -6.60 -4.35 22.44
CA GLY A 213 -6.29 -4.22 23.87
C GLY A 213 -5.30 -3.08 24.20
N PHE A 214 -5.02 -2.17 23.28
CA PHE A 214 -4.21 -0.97 23.48
C PHE A 214 -4.82 0.23 22.75
N SER A 215 -4.43 1.46 23.13
CA SER A 215 -4.93 2.69 22.48
C SER A 215 -4.40 2.81 21.06
N VAL A 216 -5.30 2.80 20.07
CA VAL A 216 -4.98 3.04 18.66
C VAL A 216 -5.24 4.52 18.35
N GLU A 217 -4.25 5.21 17.78
CA GLU A 217 -4.27 6.63 17.47
C GLU A 217 -4.56 6.91 15.98
N PRO A 218 -4.94 8.15 15.58
CA PRO A 218 -5.26 8.47 14.19
C PRO A 218 -4.11 8.24 13.17
N ALA A 219 -2.86 8.26 13.64
CA ALA A 219 -1.66 8.05 12.83
C ALA A 219 -1.41 6.56 12.53
N ASP A 220 -1.97 5.68 13.35
CA ASP A 220 -1.74 4.24 13.29
C ASP A 220 -2.45 3.57 12.11
N PHE A 221 -3.39 4.23 11.45
CA PHE A 221 -4.07 3.65 10.29
C PHE A 221 -4.57 4.70 9.29
N SER A 222 -4.81 4.26 8.05
CA SER A 222 -5.40 5.10 7.01
C SER A 222 -6.91 5.17 7.17
N GLY A 223 -7.49 6.34 6.90
CA GLY A 223 -8.95 6.55 6.87
C GLY A 223 -9.43 7.10 5.53
N GLY A 224 -8.75 6.74 4.43
CA GLY A 224 -9.19 7.09 3.07
C GLY A 224 -10.14 6.05 2.48
N ALA A 225 -10.77 6.35 1.35
CA ALA A 225 -11.78 5.51 0.69
C ALA A 225 -11.37 4.05 0.48
N ALA A 226 -10.11 3.77 0.12
CA ALA A 226 -9.61 2.42 -0.11
C ALA A 226 -9.05 1.72 1.16
N SER A 227 -9.18 2.35 2.33
CA SER A 227 -8.62 1.84 3.57
C SER A 227 -9.41 0.68 4.16
N ILE A 228 -8.72 -0.15 4.94
CA ILE A 228 -9.32 -1.23 5.74
C ILE A 228 -10.39 -0.70 6.71
N CYS A 229 -10.20 0.53 7.22
CA CYS A 229 -11.16 1.24 8.04
C CYS A 229 -12.52 1.36 7.33
N HIS A 230 -12.55 1.87 6.10
CA HIS A 230 -13.80 2.03 5.33
C HIS A 230 -14.44 0.68 5.02
N ARG A 231 -13.65 -0.27 4.54
CA ARG A 231 -14.14 -1.60 4.18
C ARG A 231 -14.82 -2.31 5.35
N LEU A 232 -14.22 -2.24 6.55
CA LEU A 232 -14.77 -2.90 7.73
C LEU A 232 -15.99 -2.17 8.30
N LEU A 233 -16.03 -0.83 8.22
CA LEU A 233 -17.22 -0.05 8.57
C LEU A 233 -18.41 -0.39 7.66
N GLU A 234 -18.19 -0.47 6.35
CA GLU A 234 -19.22 -0.84 5.38
C GLU A 234 -19.67 -2.29 5.54
N ALA A 235 -18.73 -3.22 5.74
CA ALA A 235 -19.03 -4.63 6.00
C ALA A 235 -19.82 -4.83 7.32
N ALA A 236 -19.65 -3.94 8.30
CA ALA A 236 -20.43 -3.91 9.53
C ALA A 236 -21.82 -3.28 9.36
N GLY A 237 -22.19 -2.84 8.15
CA GLY A 237 -23.49 -2.27 7.83
C GLY A 237 -23.59 -0.75 7.99
N TYR A 238 -22.45 -0.05 8.14
CA TYR A 238 -22.43 1.42 8.25
C TYR A 238 -21.83 2.06 7.00
N PRO A 239 -22.66 2.64 6.11
CA PRO A 239 -22.17 3.28 4.89
C PRO A 239 -21.22 4.43 5.21
N VAL A 240 -20.08 4.47 4.52
CA VAL A 240 -19.14 5.59 4.60
C VAL A 240 -19.33 6.46 3.38
N VAL A 241 -19.83 7.68 3.59
CA VAL A 241 -20.08 8.63 2.51
C VAL A 241 -19.14 9.80 2.60
N ALA A 242 -18.93 10.53 1.50
CA ALA A 242 -18.18 11.78 1.53
C ALA A 242 -18.79 12.71 2.60
N ALA A 243 -17.93 13.22 3.48
CA ALA A 243 -18.34 14.13 4.53
C ALA A 243 -19.06 15.30 3.89
N ARG A 244 -20.15 15.74 4.51
CA ARG A 244 -20.75 17.03 4.16
C ARG A 244 -19.72 18.10 4.50
N LYS A 245 -18.85 18.45 3.54
CA LYS A 245 -18.03 19.65 3.68
C LYS A 245 -19.02 20.79 3.91
N PRO A 246 -18.84 21.60 4.97
CA PRO A 246 -19.56 22.86 5.06
C PRO A 246 -19.35 23.54 3.70
N ARG A 247 -20.43 23.79 2.98
CA ARG A 247 -20.37 24.58 1.76
C ARG A 247 -19.98 25.97 2.24
N VAL A 248 -18.69 26.27 2.26
CA VAL A 248 -18.24 27.64 2.48
C VAL A 248 -18.78 28.40 1.27
N PRO A 249 -19.76 29.31 1.46
CA PRO A 249 -20.31 30.03 0.34
C PRO A 249 -19.17 30.85 -0.26
N LEU A 250 -18.89 30.63 -1.54
CA LEU A 250 -17.92 31.41 -2.27
C LEU A 250 -18.64 32.55 -2.99
N MET A 251 -18.04 33.72 -3.02
CA MET A 251 -18.50 34.84 -3.82
C MET A 251 -17.54 35.04 -4.99
N LEU A 252 -18.04 35.14 -6.22
CA LEU A 252 -17.19 35.49 -7.35
C LEU A 252 -16.50 36.84 -7.12
N GLU A 253 -15.23 36.91 -7.47
CA GLU A 253 -14.44 38.14 -7.41
C GLU A 253 -14.90 39.09 -8.52
N ASP A 254 -15.38 40.27 -8.15
CA ASP A 254 -15.93 41.29 -9.03
C ASP A 254 -14.89 42.26 -9.56
N ASP A 255 -13.78 42.45 -8.85
CA ASP A 255 -12.68 43.30 -9.31
C ASP A 255 -11.77 42.54 -10.29
N LEU A 256 -11.78 42.97 -11.55
CA LEU A 256 -10.97 42.37 -12.60
C LEU A 256 -9.46 42.49 -12.34
N ALA A 257 -8.99 43.52 -11.64
CA ALA A 257 -7.58 43.64 -11.29
C ALA A 257 -7.16 42.57 -10.28
N ILE A 258 -8.01 42.27 -9.30
CA ILE A 258 -7.77 41.18 -8.34
C ILE A 258 -7.84 39.82 -9.03
N VAL A 259 -8.80 39.63 -9.95
CA VAL A 259 -8.88 38.43 -10.79
C VAL A 259 -7.56 38.21 -11.55
N ASP A 260 -7.04 39.27 -12.15
CA ASP A 260 -5.82 39.23 -12.95
C ASP A 260 -4.58 38.92 -12.12
N GLU A 261 -4.43 39.59 -10.98
CA GLU A 261 -3.33 39.33 -10.05
C GLU A 261 -3.34 37.87 -9.57
N ALA A 262 -4.51 37.38 -9.15
CA ALA A 262 -4.67 36.01 -8.67
C ALA A 262 -4.41 34.98 -9.79
N TRP A 263 -4.81 35.29 -11.02
CA TRP A 263 -4.57 34.47 -12.20
C TRP A 263 -3.08 34.39 -12.55
N ASP A 264 -2.39 35.52 -12.58
CA ASP A 264 -0.95 35.59 -12.87
C ASP A 264 -0.14 34.90 -11.75
N GLY A 265 -0.56 35.06 -10.49
CA GLY A 265 0.00 34.35 -9.33
C GLY A 265 -0.11 32.83 -9.48
N TRP A 266 -1.26 32.32 -9.90
CA TRP A 266 -1.46 30.89 -10.16
C TRP A 266 -0.55 30.38 -11.29
N ILE A 267 -0.43 31.10 -12.41
CA ILE A 267 0.47 30.72 -13.51
C ILE A 267 1.93 30.68 -13.04
N ASN A 268 2.35 31.67 -12.24
CA ASN A 268 3.70 31.74 -11.69
C ASN A 268 3.98 30.56 -10.75
N ALA A 269 3.03 30.17 -9.91
CA ALA A 269 3.15 29.00 -9.05
C ALA A 269 3.38 27.71 -9.88
N LEU A 270 2.57 27.48 -10.92
CA LEU A 270 2.74 26.31 -11.79
C LEU A 270 4.08 26.33 -12.54
N THR A 271 4.49 27.49 -13.04
CA THR A 271 5.73 27.64 -13.81
C THR A 271 6.96 27.49 -12.92
N GLY A 272 6.90 27.95 -11.66
CA GLY A 272 7.96 27.79 -10.68
C GLY A 272 8.22 26.32 -10.29
N GLU A 273 7.18 25.50 -10.25
CA GLU A 273 7.25 24.06 -9.91
C GLU A 273 7.54 23.16 -11.13
N ALA A 274 7.76 23.74 -12.31
CA ALA A 274 7.88 22.99 -13.56
C ALA A 274 9.24 23.17 -14.24
N ARG A 275 9.69 22.10 -14.91
CA ARG A 275 10.83 22.15 -15.82
C ARG A 275 10.37 22.16 -17.27
N SER A 276 11.13 22.83 -18.12
CA SER A 276 10.90 22.82 -19.57
C SER A 276 11.26 21.47 -20.19
N LEU A 277 10.35 20.92 -21.00
CA LEU A 277 10.56 19.75 -21.85
C LEU A 277 10.91 20.12 -23.30
N GLY A 278 10.97 21.41 -23.62
CA GLY A 278 11.08 21.90 -25.00
C GLY A 278 9.72 22.03 -25.69
N SER A 279 9.68 22.67 -26.87
CA SER A 279 8.45 22.89 -27.68
C SER A 279 7.30 23.64 -26.96
N GLY A 280 7.60 24.42 -25.92
CA GLY A 280 6.58 25.14 -25.13
C GLY A 280 5.80 24.25 -24.14
N LEU A 281 6.31 23.05 -23.85
CA LEU A 281 5.78 22.14 -22.83
C LEU A 281 6.58 22.27 -21.53
N LEU A 282 5.85 22.37 -20.42
CA LEU A 282 6.35 22.40 -19.06
C LEU A 282 5.89 21.15 -18.31
N TRP A 283 6.72 20.61 -17.43
CA TRP A 283 6.44 19.40 -16.66
C TRP A 283 6.65 19.62 -15.17
N MET A 284 5.59 19.40 -14.39
CA MET A 284 5.62 19.31 -12.93
C MET A 284 6.00 17.87 -12.53
N ASP A 285 7.29 17.64 -12.25
CA ASP A 285 7.86 16.33 -11.97
C ASP A 285 7.17 15.64 -10.79
N ALA A 286 7.04 16.37 -9.67
CA ALA A 286 6.44 15.90 -8.43
C ALA A 286 4.97 15.45 -8.56
N HIS A 287 4.28 15.86 -9.63
CA HIS A 287 2.85 15.61 -9.80
C HIS A 287 2.48 14.92 -11.10
N SER A 288 3.46 14.52 -11.93
CA SER A 288 3.25 13.80 -13.20
C SER A 288 2.30 14.50 -14.20
N VAL A 289 2.20 15.83 -14.13
CA VAL A 289 1.36 16.66 -15.01
C VAL A 289 2.23 17.51 -15.93
N ILE A 290 1.90 17.48 -17.22
CA ILE A 290 2.46 18.37 -18.24
C ILE A 290 1.46 19.49 -18.55
N PHE A 291 1.97 20.66 -18.88
CA PHE A 291 1.13 21.76 -19.35
C PHE A 291 1.81 22.62 -20.42
N SER A 292 0.99 23.34 -21.17
CA SER A 292 1.39 24.28 -22.21
C SER A 292 0.66 25.59 -21.98
N PRO A 293 1.37 26.67 -21.60
CA PRO A 293 0.83 28.02 -21.61
C PRO A 293 0.60 28.48 -23.06
N ARG A 294 -0.58 29.01 -23.36
CA ARG A 294 -0.94 29.53 -24.69
C ARG A 294 -1.63 30.88 -24.58
N PRO A 295 -1.42 31.81 -25.54
CA PRO A 295 -2.21 33.04 -25.61
C PRO A 295 -3.72 32.71 -25.59
N SER A 296 -4.50 33.46 -24.83
CA SER A 296 -5.94 33.25 -24.72
C SER A 296 -6.65 33.78 -25.97
N ASP A 297 -7.45 32.93 -26.62
CA ASP A 297 -8.27 33.33 -27.77
C ASP A 297 -9.40 34.30 -27.38
N LYS A 298 -9.72 34.39 -26.08
CA LYS A 298 -10.86 35.16 -25.56
C LYS A 298 -10.47 36.50 -24.95
N ARG A 299 -9.23 36.64 -24.49
CA ARG A 299 -8.76 37.83 -23.79
C ARG A 299 -7.34 38.15 -24.18
N ALA A 300 -7.17 39.28 -24.87
CA ALA A 300 -5.86 39.78 -25.25
C ALA A 300 -4.94 39.89 -24.01
N ASP A 301 -3.67 39.60 -24.22
CA ASP A 301 -2.60 39.66 -23.20
C ASP A 301 -2.75 38.68 -22.02
N ARG A 302 -3.69 37.73 -22.10
CA ARG A 302 -3.83 36.65 -21.11
C ARG A 302 -3.42 35.30 -21.68
N THR A 303 -3.14 34.39 -20.76
CA THR A 303 -2.63 33.05 -21.07
C THR A 303 -3.61 32.00 -20.56
N ASP A 304 -4.04 31.12 -21.45
CA ASP A 304 -4.78 29.90 -21.13
C ASP A 304 -3.78 28.77 -20.86
N ILE A 305 -4.09 27.93 -19.88
CA ILE A 305 -3.25 26.78 -19.53
C ILE A 305 -3.94 25.51 -20.00
N HIS A 306 -3.24 24.76 -20.85
CA HIS A 306 -3.65 23.44 -21.30
C HIS A 306 -2.85 22.39 -20.53
N LEU A 307 -3.51 21.52 -19.76
CA LEU A 307 -2.90 20.54 -18.86
C LEU A 307 -3.29 19.10 -19.21
N GLY A 308 -2.38 18.15 -18.97
CA GLY A 308 -2.60 16.72 -19.14
C GLY A 308 -1.51 15.89 -18.45
N GLY A 309 -1.57 14.57 -18.56
CA GLY A 309 -0.54 13.67 -18.04
C GLY A 309 0.57 13.43 -19.06
N PHE A 310 1.72 12.96 -18.61
CA PHE A 310 2.89 12.70 -19.47
C PHE A 310 2.62 11.76 -20.67
N ARG A 311 1.58 10.91 -20.60
CA ARG A 311 1.17 9.98 -21.67
C ARG A 311 -0.17 10.32 -22.32
N HIS A 312 -0.79 11.45 -21.97
CA HIS A 312 -2.12 11.84 -22.42
C HIS A 312 -2.07 13.20 -23.11
N ASP A 313 -2.96 13.41 -24.09
CA ASP A 313 -3.19 14.74 -24.67
C ASP A 313 -3.58 15.74 -23.58
N LEU A 314 -3.31 17.04 -23.81
CA LEU A 314 -3.70 18.13 -22.92
C LEU A 314 -5.23 18.15 -22.75
N SER A 315 -5.69 17.46 -21.72
CA SER A 315 -7.06 17.02 -21.51
C SER A 315 -7.94 18.09 -20.87
N VAL A 316 -7.34 19.07 -20.20
CA VAL A 316 -8.03 20.13 -19.50
C VAL A 316 -7.48 21.47 -19.94
N THR A 317 -8.37 22.37 -20.35
CA THR A 317 -8.03 23.78 -20.51
C THR A 317 -8.65 24.57 -19.37
N ILE A 318 -7.84 25.40 -18.73
CA ILE A 318 -8.26 26.40 -17.75
C ILE A 318 -7.94 27.76 -18.37
N SER A 319 -8.98 28.44 -18.83
CA SER A 319 -8.87 29.74 -19.52
C SER A 319 -9.05 30.89 -18.54
N ALA A 320 -8.38 32.01 -18.83
CA ALA A 320 -8.49 33.23 -18.03
C ALA A 320 -9.95 33.74 -18.03
N PRO A 321 -10.49 34.22 -16.89
CA PRO A 321 -11.81 34.84 -16.85
C PRO A 321 -11.85 36.10 -17.74
N LEU A 322 -12.98 36.32 -18.42
CA LEU A 322 -13.13 37.46 -19.33
C LEU A 322 -13.35 38.78 -18.58
N LYS A 323 -14.01 38.71 -17.42
CA LYS A 323 -14.39 39.84 -16.58
C LYS A 323 -14.49 39.42 -15.11
N GLY A 324 -14.57 40.40 -14.22
CA GLY A 324 -14.98 40.17 -12.84
C GLY A 324 -16.38 39.58 -12.78
N ALA A 325 -16.62 38.72 -11.79
CA ALA A 325 -17.84 37.96 -11.60
C ALA A 325 -18.31 37.21 -12.86
N ASP A 326 -17.37 36.65 -13.63
CA ASP A 326 -17.66 35.90 -14.85
C ASP A 326 -18.30 34.54 -14.55
N ALA A 327 -19.60 34.56 -14.28
CA ALA A 327 -20.40 33.37 -14.08
C ALA A 327 -20.64 32.56 -15.37
N ASN A 328 -20.30 33.11 -16.55
CA ASN A 328 -20.53 32.47 -17.84
C ASN A 328 -19.28 31.75 -18.40
N GLY A 329 -18.10 32.14 -17.94
CA GLY A 329 -16.82 31.48 -18.21
C GLY A 329 -16.76 30.04 -17.68
N LEU A 330 -15.73 29.29 -18.10
CA LEU A 330 -15.46 27.95 -17.55
C LEU A 330 -14.63 27.99 -16.26
N SER A 331 -13.92 29.09 -16.03
CA SER A 331 -13.09 29.33 -14.85
C SER A 331 -13.42 30.71 -14.28
N ALA A 332 -13.27 30.87 -12.97
CA ALA A 332 -13.40 32.14 -12.27
C ALA A 332 -12.52 32.17 -11.02
N ILE A 333 -12.28 33.36 -10.50
CA ILE A 333 -11.72 33.56 -9.16
C ILE A 333 -12.89 33.82 -8.22
N ALA A 334 -12.87 33.17 -7.06
CA ALA A 334 -13.86 33.40 -6.02
C ALA A 334 -13.16 33.59 -4.67
N ARG A 335 -13.87 34.19 -3.74
CA ARG A 335 -13.42 34.43 -2.36
C ARG A 335 -14.42 33.87 -1.37
N ASP A 336 -13.95 33.38 -0.23
CA ASP A 336 -14.83 33.09 0.89
C ASP A 336 -15.04 34.30 1.80
N ALA A 337 -15.82 34.13 2.87
CA ALA A 337 -16.11 35.18 3.85
C ALA A 337 -14.86 35.70 4.59
N SER A 338 -13.75 34.95 4.59
CA SER A 338 -12.47 35.39 5.17
C SER A 338 -11.61 36.18 4.19
N GLY A 339 -12.05 36.32 2.94
CA GLY A 339 -11.28 36.95 1.86
C GLY A 339 -10.31 36.01 1.16
N ARG A 340 -10.28 34.73 1.53
CA ARG A 340 -9.40 33.74 0.93
C ARG A 340 -9.78 33.47 -0.52
N ARG A 341 -8.82 33.58 -1.43
CA ARG A 341 -8.99 33.48 -2.88
C ARG A 341 -8.83 32.03 -3.35
N VAL A 342 -9.73 31.59 -4.20
CA VAL A 342 -9.71 30.26 -4.81
C VAL A 342 -9.93 30.35 -6.31
N LEU A 343 -9.20 29.54 -7.08
CA LEU A 343 -9.48 29.29 -8.47
C LEU A 343 -10.57 28.22 -8.56
N ILE A 344 -11.66 28.53 -9.24
CA ILE A 344 -12.77 27.60 -9.48
C ILE A 344 -12.97 27.35 -10.96
N ARG A 345 -13.44 26.16 -11.29
CA ARG A 345 -13.78 25.75 -12.66
C ARG A 345 -15.09 24.99 -12.69
N GLN A 346 -15.88 25.20 -13.73
CA GLN A 346 -17.09 24.42 -13.96
C GLN A 346 -16.76 22.98 -14.34
N GLY A 347 -17.62 22.03 -13.98
CA GLY A 347 -17.44 20.61 -14.29
C GLY A 347 -17.76 20.23 -15.74
N TRP A 348 -17.22 20.95 -16.73
CA TRP A 348 -17.44 20.68 -18.16
C TRP A 348 -16.13 20.41 -18.90
N LEU A 349 -15.96 19.17 -19.36
CA LEU A 349 -14.84 18.71 -20.18
C LEU A 349 -15.32 18.58 -21.63
N ARG A 350 -15.00 19.59 -22.45
CA ARG A 350 -15.37 19.63 -23.88
C ARG A 350 -14.55 18.61 -24.69
N GLY A 351 -15.13 18.03 -25.74
CA GLY A 351 -14.44 17.09 -26.63
C GLY A 351 -15.17 15.75 -26.77
N ARG A 352 -14.48 14.70 -27.24
CA ARG A 352 -15.03 13.35 -27.36
C ARG A 352 -14.24 12.36 -26.48
N PRO A 353 -14.83 11.82 -25.40
CA PRO A 353 -16.19 12.08 -24.90
C PRO A 353 -16.32 13.46 -24.24
N GLU A 354 -17.52 14.04 -24.33
CA GLU A 354 -17.90 15.22 -23.55
C GLU A 354 -18.39 14.74 -22.17
N VAL A 355 -17.89 15.38 -21.09
CA VAL A 355 -18.27 15.03 -19.71
C VAL A 355 -18.75 16.30 -19.01
N ARG A 356 -19.97 16.29 -18.47
CA ARG A 356 -20.55 17.45 -17.77
C ARG A 356 -21.56 17.09 -16.68
N GLY A 357 -21.79 18.02 -15.75
CA GLY A 357 -22.84 17.91 -14.71
C GLY A 357 -22.67 16.68 -13.82
N GLU A 358 -23.75 15.93 -13.59
CA GLU A 358 -23.74 14.72 -12.76
C GLU A 358 -22.69 13.69 -13.22
N GLN A 359 -22.50 13.54 -14.53
CA GLN A 359 -21.49 12.63 -15.07
C GLN A 359 -20.07 13.07 -14.67
N PHE A 360 -19.79 14.38 -14.69
CA PHE A 360 -18.51 14.92 -14.22
C PHE A 360 -18.33 14.66 -12.73
N ARG A 361 -19.35 14.95 -11.92
CA ARG A 361 -19.33 14.73 -10.47
C ARG A 361 -19.06 13.27 -10.12
N ARG A 362 -19.78 12.35 -10.78
CA ARG A 362 -19.66 10.90 -10.57
C ARG A 362 -18.29 10.38 -10.98
N LEU A 363 -17.78 10.79 -12.15
CA LEU A 363 -16.53 10.25 -12.68
C LEU A 363 -15.27 10.85 -12.01
N THR A 364 -15.33 12.08 -11.52
CA THR A 364 -14.20 12.75 -10.86
C THR A 364 -14.21 12.58 -9.33
N GLY A 365 -15.37 12.28 -8.76
CA GLY A 365 -15.60 12.27 -7.30
C GLY A 365 -15.51 13.67 -6.67
N LEU A 366 -15.39 14.74 -7.46
CA LEU A 366 -15.30 16.10 -6.95
C LEU A 366 -16.67 16.57 -6.44
N THR A 367 -16.66 17.37 -5.37
CA THR A 367 -17.89 17.94 -4.80
C THR A 367 -18.05 19.38 -5.26
N PRO A 368 -19.22 19.77 -5.79
CA PRO A 368 -19.45 21.14 -6.20
C PRO A 368 -19.53 22.08 -5.00
N VAL A 369 -19.09 23.32 -5.20
CA VAL A 369 -19.16 24.41 -4.22
C VAL A 369 -20.30 25.36 -4.56
N GLU A 370 -20.91 25.93 -3.53
CA GLU A 370 -21.88 27.00 -3.68
C GLU A 370 -21.15 28.29 -4.02
N VAL A 371 -21.55 28.90 -5.12
CA VAL A 371 -20.97 30.14 -5.62
C VAL A 371 -22.09 31.15 -5.84
N THR A 372 -21.96 32.32 -5.23
CA THR A 372 -22.83 33.48 -5.41
C THR A 372 -22.08 34.61 -6.12
N GLY A 373 -22.80 35.58 -6.65
CA GLY A 373 -22.22 36.68 -7.42
C GLY A 373 -22.20 36.39 -8.92
N GLY A 374 -22.35 37.44 -9.72
CA GLY A 374 -22.53 37.36 -11.17
C GLY A 374 -23.99 37.11 -11.62
N THR A 375 -24.29 37.45 -12.87
CA THR A 375 -25.61 37.26 -13.50
C THR A 375 -25.53 36.14 -14.54
N ALA A 376 -25.64 34.89 -14.11
CA ALA A 376 -25.79 33.76 -15.02
C ALA A 376 -27.27 33.34 -15.12
N PRO A 377 -27.81 33.10 -16.33
CA PRO A 377 -29.19 32.65 -16.52
C PRO A 377 -29.43 31.19 -16.08
N THR A 378 -28.38 30.45 -15.72
CA THR A 378 -28.43 29.02 -15.37
C THR A 378 -27.60 28.74 -14.13
N VAL A 379 -28.11 27.93 -13.20
CA VAL A 379 -27.34 27.40 -12.07
C VAL A 379 -26.22 26.51 -12.61
N ARG A 380 -24.97 26.79 -12.21
CA ARG A 380 -23.79 26.04 -12.65
C ARG A 380 -23.06 25.45 -11.46
N GLU A 381 -22.53 24.25 -11.66
CA GLU A 381 -21.69 23.58 -10.68
C GLU A 381 -20.24 24.02 -10.83
N TRP A 382 -19.71 24.56 -9.75
CA TRP A 382 -18.33 24.99 -9.64
C TRP A 382 -17.53 24.04 -8.77
N TYR A 383 -16.26 23.87 -9.09
CA TYR A 383 -15.34 22.99 -8.39
C TYR A 383 -14.04 23.77 -8.12
N ILE A 384 -13.48 23.63 -6.92
CA ILE A 384 -12.20 24.26 -6.59
C ILE A 384 -11.09 23.54 -7.35
N VAL A 385 -10.24 24.33 -8.00
CA VAL A 385 -9.00 23.88 -8.65
C VAL A 385 -7.82 24.07 -7.71
N ALA A 386 -7.70 25.26 -7.10
CA ALA A 386 -6.61 25.59 -6.18
C ALA A 386 -7.01 26.67 -5.18
N ASP A 387 -6.40 26.63 -4.00
CA ASP A 387 -6.41 27.70 -3.00
C ASP A 387 -5.23 28.63 -3.28
N LEU A 388 -5.51 29.87 -3.67
CA LEU A 388 -4.53 30.78 -4.26
C LEU A 388 -3.70 31.54 -3.23
N ASP A 389 -4.07 31.44 -1.96
CA ASP A 389 -3.33 32.03 -0.85
C ASP A 389 -2.37 31.02 -0.17
N LYS A 390 -2.21 29.84 -0.79
CA LYS A 390 -1.26 28.79 -0.36
C LYS A 390 0.12 28.95 -1.00
N ALA A 391 1.09 28.17 -0.52
CA ALA A 391 2.40 28.08 -1.12
C ALA A 391 2.34 27.49 -2.55
N SER A 392 3.33 27.82 -3.38
CA SER A 392 3.36 27.44 -4.80
C SER A 392 3.25 25.93 -5.04
N ASP A 393 3.90 25.12 -4.20
CA ASP A 393 3.87 23.67 -4.24
C ASP A 393 2.46 23.11 -3.91
N GLU A 394 1.78 23.68 -2.92
CA GLU A 394 0.39 23.34 -2.58
C GLU A 394 -0.60 23.74 -3.70
N ILE A 395 -0.38 24.90 -4.34
CA ILE A 395 -1.17 25.35 -5.49
C ILE A 395 -0.99 24.39 -6.67
N ALA A 396 0.26 24.01 -6.97
CA ALA A 396 0.60 23.08 -8.03
C ALA A 396 0.02 21.68 -7.77
N ALA A 397 0.14 21.17 -6.54
CA ALA A 397 -0.41 19.89 -6.13
C ALA A 397 -1.94 19.84 -6.27
N SER A 398 -2.65 20.88 -5.80
CA SER A 398 -4.11 20.97 -5.90
C SER A 398 -4.57 21.04 -7.36
N THR A 399 -3.89 21.86 -8.18
CA THR A 399 -4.16 21.96 -9.62
C THR A 399 -3.94 20.60 -10.31
N ALA A 400 -2.87 19.88 -9.95
CA ALA A 400 -2.57 18.59 -10.52
C ALA A 400 -3.61 17.51 -10.14
N ASP A 401 -4.05 17.44 -8.89
CA ASP A 401 -5.13 16.53 -8.45
C ASP A 401 -6.41 16.78 -9.27
N PHE A 402 -6.80 18.05 -9.46
CA PHE A 402 -7.94 18.40 -10.30
C PHE A 402 -7.78 17.89 -11.75
N VAL A 403 -6.59 18.08 -12.35
CA VAL A 403 -6.30 17.66 -13.73
C VAL A 403 -6.31 16.13 -13.87
N LEU A 404 -5.67 15.41 -12.95
CA LEU A 404 -5.61 13.94 -12.97
C LEU A 404 -7.01 13.33 -12.87
N ARG A 405 -7.87 13.84 -11.98
CA ARG A 405 -9.28 13.42 -11.89
C ARG A 405 -10.05 13.67 -13.18
N CYS A 406 -9.82 14.81 -13.83
CA CYS A 406 -10.44 15.10 -15.12
C CYS A 406 -9.98 14.14 -16.23
N MET A 407 -8.70 13.73 -16.20
CA MET A 407 -8.17 12.75 -17.15
C MET A 407 -8.76 11.37 -16.92
N GLU A 408 -8.82 10.91 -15.67
CA GLU A 408 -9.48 9.66 -15.29
C GLU A 408 -10.95 9.67 -15.72
N ALA A 409 -11.65 10.78 -15.50
CA ALA A 409 -13.04 10.93 -15.93
C ALA A 409 -13.19 10.86 -17.45
N ARG A 410 -12.26 11.44 -18.23
CA ARG A 410 -12.27 11.30 -19.70
C ARG A 410 -11.95 9.88 -20.14
N ALA A 411 -10.99 9.22 -19.52
CA ALA A 411 -10.64 7.84 -19.81
C ALA A 411 -11.83 6.91 -19.54
N ALA A 412 -12.48 7.06 -18.38
CA ALA A 412 -13.67 6.33 -17.99
C ALA A 412 -14.86 6.65 -18.92
N ALA A 413 -15.06 7.91 -19.30
CA ALA A 413 -16.11 8.27 -20.26
C ALA A 413 -15.83 7.72 -21.67
N LYS A 414 -14.55 7.58 -22.06
CA LYS A 414 -14.15 7.06 -23.37
C LYS A 414 -14.31 5.55 -23.43
N ALA A 415 -14.09 4.88 -22.30
CA ALA A 415 -14.40 3.47 -22.13
C ALA A 415 -15.91 3.18 -22.19
N GLY A 416 -16.77 4.20 -22.06
CA GLY A 416 -18.19 4.02 -21.76
C GLY A 416 -18.35 3.53 -20.32
N SER A 417 -19.55 3.61 -19.75
CA SER A 417 -19.84 3.08 -18.40
C SER A 417 -19.87 1.54 -18.35
N GLY A 418 -18.96 0.89 -19.05
CA GLY A 418 -18.65 -0.52 -18.96
C GLY A 418 -17.14 -0.64 -18.90
N VAL A 419 -16.67 -1.43 -17.95
CA VAL A 419 -15.50 -2.29 -18.17
C VAL A 419 -15.47 -2.69 -19.65
N PRO A 420 -14.35 -2.55 -20.39
CA PRO A 420 -14.32 -2.90 -21.80
C PRO A 420 -14.81 -4.35 -21.92
N ALA A 421 -16.00 -4.54 -22.48
CA ALA A 421 -16.47 -5.86 -22.81
C ALA A 421 -15.43 -6.45 -23.78
N PRO A 422 -14.97 -7.71 -23.58
CA PRO A 422 -14.05 -8.34 -24.49
C PRO A 422 -14.63 -8.20 -25.90
N SER A 423 -13.83 -7.67 -26.84
CA SER A 423 -14.29 -7.29 -28.18
C SER A 423 -14.77 -8.48 -29.03
N SER A 424 -14.74 -9.68 -28.46
CA SER A 424 -15.47 -10.86 -28.89
C SER A 424 -15.55 -11.83 -27.71
N PRO A 425 -16.58 -12.70 -27.62
CA PRO A 425 -16.58 -13.77 -26.63
C PRO A 425 -15.30 -14.61 -26.75
N PRO A 426 -14.67 -15.00 -25.63
CA PRO A 426 -13.48 -15.84 -25.65
C PRO A 426 -13.74 -17.14 -26.43
N LEU A 427 -12.76 -17.56 -27.22
CA LEU A 427 -12.81 -18.84 -27.91
C LEU A 427 -12.39 -19.94 -26.92
N THR A 428 -13.02 -21.12 -27.00
CA THR A 428 -12.54 -22.30 -26.28
C THR A 428 -11.24 -22.78 -26.94
N ALA A 429 -10.17 -22.92 -26.16
CA ALA A 429 -8.90 -23.49 -26.62
C ALA A 429 -8.87 -25.02 -26.45
N GLY A 430 -7.92 -25.66 -27.14
CA GLY A 430 -7.72 -27.11 -27.07
C GLY A 430 -7.18 -27.58 -25.72
N GLU A 431 -7.32 -28.87 -25.44
CA GLU A 431 -6.79 -29.50 -24.22
C GLU A 431 -5.26 -29.55 -24.23
N GLU A 432 -4.64 -29.54 -23.04
CA GLU A 432 -3.20 -29.72 -22.91
C GLU A 432 -2.76 -31.15 -23.23
N THR A 433 -1.54 -31.29 -23.77
CA THR A 433 -0.96 -32.61 -24.07
C THR A 433 0.22 -32.90 -23.14
N GLY A 434 0.05 -33.90 -22.27
CA GLY A 434 1.12 -34.49 -21.46
C GLY A 434 2.15 -35.29 -22.28
N GLY A 435 3.12 -35.91 -21.60
CA GLY A 435 4.17 -36.74 -22.22
C GLY A 435 5.50 -36.02 -22.46
N THR A 436 6.37 -36.63 -23.27
CA THR A 436 7.74 -36.18 -23.54
C THR A 436 7.91 -35.64 -24.95
N PHE A 437 8.86 -34.73 -25.14
CA PHE A 437 9.34 -34.35 -26.47
C PHE A 437 10.86 -34.34 -26.53
N THR A 438 11.39 -34.71 -27.69
CA THR A 438 12.83 -34.72 -27.94
C THR A 438 13.29 -33.33 -28.35
N ARG A 439 14.18 -32.73 -27.56
CA ARG A 439 14.80 -31.45 -27.89
C ARG A 439 16.02 -31.72 -28.77
N LYS A 440 15.97 -31.38 -30.06
CA LYS A 440 17.11 -31.55 -30.99
C LYS A 440 18.27 -30.62 -30.62
N ALA A 441 19.49 -31.18 -30.64
CA ALA A 441 20.71 -30.52 -30.21
C ALA A 441 21.10 -29.35 -31.15
N VAL A 442 21.10 -28.12 -30.64
CA VAL A 442 21.82 -26.99 -31.25
C VAL A 442 23.06 -26.63 -30.43
N THR A 443 23.01 -26.78 -29.10
CA THR A 443 24.13 -26.44 -28.18
C THR A 443 24.20 -27.30 -26.91
N GLN A 444 23.28 -28.26 -26.71
CA GLN A 444 23.25 -29.20 -25.58
C GLN A 444 22.83 -30.60 -26.08
N PRO A 445 23.24 -31.70 -25.41
CA PRO A 445 22.88 -33.06 -25.82
C PRO A 445 21.36 -33.26 -25.86
N GLU A 446 20.90 -34.17 -26.73
CA GLU A 446 19.49 -34.53 -26.82
C GLU A 446 18.98 -34.99 -25.45
N ALA A 447 17.97 -34.27 -24.95
CA ALA A 447 17.35 -34.55 -23.68
C ALA A 447 15.85 -34.74 -23.90
N GLU A 448 15.30 -35.78 -23.29
CA GLU A 448 13.87 -36.01 -23.21
C GLU A 448 13.28 -35.00 -22.21
N VAL A 449 12.49 -34.05 -22.71
CA VAL A 449 11.88 -33.01 -21.89
C VAL A 449 10.44 -33.41 -21.59
N HIS A 450 10.14 -33.65 -20.31
CA HIS A 450 8.79 -33.94 -19.84
C HIS A 450 7.94 -32.66 -19.77
N ARG A 451 6.69 -32.73 -20.23
CA ARG A 451 5.74 -31.61 -20.19
C ARG A 451 5.01 -31.55 -18.85
N ILE A 452 5.73 -31.19 -17.79
CA ILE A 452 5.20 -31.14 -16.41
C ILE A 452 3.90 -30.31 -16.34
N HIS A 453 3.82 -29.19 -17.08
CA HIS A 453 2.61 -28.35 -17.11
C HIS A 453 1.38 -29.12 -17.62
N GLY A 454 1.55 -29.90 -18.69
CA GLY A 454 0.46 -30.71 -19.26
C GLY A 454 0.02 -31.84 -18.32
N GLU A 455 0.96 -32.45 -17.58
CA GLU A 455 0.64 -33.48 -16.58
C GLU A 455 -0.18 -32.92 -15.42
N VAL A 456 0.17 -31.72 -14.93
CA VAL A 456 -0.60 -31.02 -13.88
C VAL A 456 -2.00 -30.69 -14.37
N TRP A 457 -2.13 -30.21 -15.61
CA TRP A 457 -3.42 -29.87 -16.20
C TRP A 457 -4.31 -31.10 -16.39
N LEU A 458 -3.77 -32.20 -16.92
CA LEU A 458 -4.50 -33.46 -17.11
C LEU A 458 -4.92 -34.08 -15.77
N ARG A 459 -4.03 -34.05 -14.76
CA ARG A 459 -4.36 -34.54 -13.42
C ARG A 459 -5.48 -33.73 -12.78
N LEU A 460 -5.42 -32.40 -12.88
CA LEU A 460 -6.49 -31.52 -12.42
C LEU A 460 -7.80 -31.82 -13.15
N GLN A 461 -7.76 -31.99 -14.48
CA GLN A 461 -8.94 -32.35 -15.26
C GLN A 461 -9.54 -33.68 -14.81
N ASP A 462 -8.71 -34.69 -14.50
CA ASP A 462 -9.15 -36.00 -14.00
C ASP A 462 -9.80 -35.94 -12.61
N LEU A 463 -9.20 -35.19 -11.69
CA LEU A 463 -9.72 -35.00 -10.32
C LEU A 463 -11.02 -34.19 -10.27
N LEU A 464 -11.30 -33.42 -11.32
CA LEU A 464 -12.50 -32.63 -11.49
C LEU A 464 -13.59 -33.32 -12.34
N LYS A 465 -13.39 -34.59 -12.74
CA LYS A 465 -14.41 -35.37 -13.47
C LYS A 465 -15.64 -35.66 -12.61
N SER A 466 -16.74 -35.98 -13.32
CA SER A 466 -18.11 -36.11 -12.81
C SER A 466 -18.24 -36.81 -11.44
N PRO A 467 -19.02 -36.24 -10.50
CA PRO A 467 -19.95 -35.11 -10.67
C PRO A 467 -19.31 -33.70 -10.56
N GLY A 468 -17.97 -33.57 -10.55
CA GLY A 468 -17.26 -32.30 -10.38
C GLY A 468 -17.31 -31.32 -11.57
N PRO A 469 -16.87 -30.06 -11.35
CA PRO A 469 -16.91 -29.00 -12.36
C PRO A 469 -15.78 -29.11 -13.38
N ARG A 470 -16.05 -28.83 -14.65
CA ARG A 470 -15.04 -29.00 -15.72
C ARG A 470 -14.00 -27.88 -15.75
N LEU A 471 -12.75 -28.26 -15.97
CA LEU A 471 -11.65 -27.37 -16.36
C LEU A 471 -11.75 -27.05 -17.85
N SER A 472 -11.70 -25.76 -18.21
CA SER A 472 -11.78 -25.30 -19.61
C SER A 472 -10.77 -24.19 -19.89
N LYS A 473 -10.25 -24.10 -21.12
CA LYS A 473 -9.33 -23.04 -21.54
C LYS A 473 -10.05 -21.99 -22.37
N LEU A 474 -9.80 -20.72 -22.06
CA LEU A 474 -10.29 -19.57 -22.80
C LEU A 474 -9.14 -18.85 -23.49
N ARG A 475 -9.37 -18.45 -24.73
CA ARG A 475 -8.38 -17.76 -25.56
C ARG A 475 -8.94 -16.46 -26.12
N HIS A 476 -8.15 -15.41 -25.99
CA HIS A 476 -8.36 -14.12 -26.63
C HIS A 476 -7.93 -14.19 -28.11
N GLN A 477 -8.60 -13.44 -28.98
CA GLN A 477 -8.30 -13.43 -30.43
C GLN A 477 -6.85 -13.02 -30.76
N ALA A 478 -6.23 -12.21 -29.91
CA ALA A 478 -4.81 -11.83 -30.03
C ALA A 478 -3.83 -12.94 -29.64
N GLY A 479 -4.31 -14.15 -29.35
CA GLY A 479 -3.48 -15.32 -29.10
C GLY A 479 -3.19 -15.62 -27.63
N TYR A 480 -3.60 -14.76 -26.70
CA TYR A 480 -3.45 -14.99 -25.25
C TYR A 480 -4.41 -16.06 -24.75
N GLU A 481 -3.91 -17.03 -24.02
CA GLU A 481 -4.67 -18.17 -23.52
C GLU A 481 -4.47 -18.30 -22.01
N VAL A 482 -5.53 -18.65 -21.29
CA VAL A 482 -5.47 -18.96 -19.86
C VAL A 482 -5.23 -20.45 -19.66
N ASP A 483 -4.56 -20.82 -18.57
CA ASP A 483 -4.33 -22.23 -18.24
C ASP A 483 -5.63 -22.93 -17.84
N GLY A 484 -6.56 -22.22 -17.20
CA GLY A 484 -7.88 -22.78 -16.94
C GLY A 484 -8.92 -21.84 -16.35
N VAL A 485 -10.18 -22.22 -16.56
CA VAL A 485 -11.37 -21.69 -15.87
C VAL A 485 -12.17 -22.87 -15.32
N ILE A 486 -12.55 -22.77 -14.05
CA ILE A 486 -13.30 -23.80 -13.32
C ILE A 486 -14.54 -23.16 -12.70
N ALA A 487 -15.68 -23.85 -12.76
CA ALA A 487 -16.87 -23.49 -11.99
C ALA A 487 -16.74 -24.06 -10.56
N GLY A 488 -16.02 -23.38 -9.68
CA GLY A 488 -15.79 -23.83 -8.29
C GLY A 488 -17.03 -23.78 -7.40
N ALA A 489 -16.91 -24.28 -6.18
CA ALA A 489 -18.03 -24.45 -5.24
C ALA A 489 -18.69 -23.11 -4.83
N GLU A 490 -17.89 -22.06 -4.64
CA GLU A 490 -18.33 -20.73 -4.19
C GLU A 490 -18.21 -19.65 -5.29
N GLY A 491 -18.00 -20.05 -6.55
CA GLY A 491 -17.82 -19.11 -7.65
C GLY A 491 -16.86 -19.59 -8.72
N ARG A 492 -16.61 -18.76 -9.73
CA ARG A 492 -15.75 -19.12 -10.86
C ARG A 492 -14.29 -18.84 -10.53
N ILE A 493 -13.41 -19.75 -10.93
CA ILE A 493 -11.96 -19.66 -10.71
C ILE A 493 -11.28 -19.42 -12.06
N LEU A 494 -10.35 -18.46 -12.09
CA LEU A 494 -9.38 -18.25 -13.15
C LEU A 494 -8.03 -18.77 -12.66
N LEU A 495 -7.45 -19.74 -13.36
CA LEU A 495 -6.27 -20.49 -12.97
C LEU A 495 -5.09 -20.20 -13.89
N GLU A 496 -3.92 -20.01 -13.29
CA GLU A 496 -2.60 -20.01 -13.93
C GLU A 496 -1.71 -21.05 -13.23
N ILE A 497 -0.95 -21.83 -13.98
CA ILE A 497 -0.09 -22.93 -13.50
C ILE A 497 1.37 -22.63 -13.87
N LYS A 498 2.24 -22.51 -12.87
CA LYS A 498 3.67 -22.36 -13.07
C LYS A 498 4.43 -23.61 -12.62
N THR A 499 5.27 -24.12 -13.51
CA THR A 499 6.17 -25.26 -13.26
C THR A 499 7.55 -24.84 -12.81
N GLY A 500 7.92 -23.56 -13.02
CA GLY A 500 9.16 -22.99 -12.51
C GLY A 500 9.13 -22.79 -11.00
N ARG A 501 10.32 -22.58 -10.42
CA ARG A 501 10.51 -22.41 -8.96
C ARG A 501 11.17 -21.08 -8.61
N SER A 502 11.04 -20.08 -9.49
CA SER A 502 11.67 -18.77 -9.33
C SER A 502 10.66 -17.70 -8.93
N ALA A 503 11.15 -16.58 -8.40
CA ALA A 503 10.31 -15.41 -8.15
C ALA A 503 9.73 -14.82 -9.45
N ALA A 504 10.45 -14.98 -10.58
CA ALA A 504 9.97 -14.52 -11.89
C ALA A 504 8.67 -15.22 -12.29
N ASP A 505 8.55 -16.53 -12.02
CA ASP A 505 7.34 -17.31 -12.28
C ASP A 505 6.13 -16.74 -11.53
N VAL A 506 6.33 -16.26 -10.31
CA VAL A 506 5.27 -15.67 -9.49
C VAL A 506 4.85 -14.31 -10.03
N TYR A 507 5.80 -13.46 -10.41
CA TYR A 507 5.49 -12.16 -11.02
C TYR A 507 4.77 -12.30 -12.36
N GLU A 508 5.26 -13.21 -13.21
CA GLU A 508 4.62 -13.51 -14.49
C GLU A 508 3.21 -14.03 -14.29
N GLY A 509 3.01 -15.01 -13.40
CA GLY A 509 1.70 -15.60 -13.15
C GLY A 509 0.69 -14.60 -12.59
N VAL A 510 1.10 -13.74 -11.66
CA VAL A 510 0.26 -12.66 -11.13
C VAL A 510 -0.08 -11.65 -12.24
N GLY A 511 0.92 -11.23 -13.02
CA GLY A 511 0.70 -10.32 -14.15
C GLY A 511 -0.28 -10.87 -15.17
N GLN A 512 -0.13 -12.14 -15.54
CA GLN A 512 -1.03 -12.87 -16.43
C GLN A 512 -2.45 -12.92 -15.90
N LEU A 513 -2.66 -13.32 -14.64
CA LEU A 513 -3.99 -13.37 -14.02
C LEU A 513 -4.70 -12.00 -14.02
N MET A 514 -3.95 -10.92 -13.76
CA MET A 514 -4.50 -9.56 -13.79
C MET A 514 -4.85 -9.12 -15.21
N LEU A 515 -4.00 -9.42 -16.19
CA LEU A 515 -4.23 -9.08 -17.59
C LEU A 515 -5.37 -9.90 -18.20
N TYR A 516 -5.40 -11.22 -17.99
CA TYR A 516 -6.46 -12.10 -18.48
C TYR A 516 -7.82 -11.74 -17.91
N SER A 517 -7.88 -11.41 -16.61
CA SER A 517 -9.11 -10.97 -15.96
C SER A 517 -9.72 -9.75 -16.67
N SER A 518 -8.88 -8.82 -17.12
CA SER A 518 -9.32 -7.64 -17.87
C SER A 518 -9.62 -7.93 -19.35
N MET A 519 -8.70 -8.60 -20.05
CA MET A 519 -8.82 -8.84 -21.50
C MET A 519 -9.96 -9.79 -21.87
N LEU A 520 -10.33 -10.71 -20.97
CA LEU A 520 -11.37 -11.72 -21.21
C LEU A 520 -12.67 -11.44 -20.45
N GLY A 521 -12.77 -10.30 -19.74
CA GLY A 521 -13.94 -9.94 -18.94
C GLY A 521 -14.19 -10.90 -17.76
N LEU A 522 -13.14 -11.45 -17.16
CA LEU A 522 -13.20 -12.43 -16.06
C LEU A 522 -12.97 -11.74 -14.70
N HIS A 523 -13.53 -10.54 -14.50
CA HIS A 523 -13.31 -9.73 -13.29
C HIS A 523 -13.85 -10.40 -12.03
N ASP A 524 -15.00 -11.07 -12.15
CA ASP A 524 -15.70 -11.74 -11.05
C ASP A 524 -15.11 -13.12 -10.71
N HIS A 525 -14.00 -13.52 -11.36
CA HIS A 525 -13.35 -14.80 -11.09
C HIS A 525 -12.31 -14.65 -9.97
N ARG A 526 -12.31 -15.63 -9.06
CA ARG A 526 -11.24 -15.83 -8.09
C ARG A 526 -9.97 -16.19 -8.85
N LYS A 527 -8.90 -15.42 -8.65
CA LYS A 527 -7.64 -15.61 -9.36
C LYS A 527 -6.76 -16.53 -8.54
N VAL A 528 -6.37 -17.65 -9.13
CA VAL A 528 -5.57 -18.67 -8.47
C VAL A 528 -4.30 -18.90 -9.27
N LEU A 529 -3.16 -18.82 -8.59
CA LEU A 529 -1.85 -19.19 -9.15
C LEU A 529 -1.35 -20.44 -8.44
N LEU A 530 -1.10 -21.48 -9.23
CA LEU A 530 -0.66 -22.80 -8.78
C LEU A 530 0.84 -22.98 -9.04
N LEU A 531 1.63 -23.22 -7.98
CA LEU A 531 3.10 -23.22 -8.01
C LEU A 531 3.71 -24.57 -7.66
N ALA A 532 4.81 -24.95 -8.34
CA ALA A 532 5.56 -26.19 -8.07
C ALA A 532 6.46 -26.13 -6.82
N PHE A 533 6.25 -25.16 -5.93
CA PHE A 533 7.02 -24.97 -4.70
C PHE A 533 6.18 -24.24 -3.67
N GLU A 534 6.53 -24.39 -2.40
CA GLU A 534 5.90 -23.67 -1.29
C GLU A 534 6.43 -22.22 -1.26
N PRO A 535 5.60 -21.20 -1.57
CA PRO A 535 6.01 -19.81 -1.45
C PRO A 535 6.16 -19.41 0.02
N SER A 536 7.02 -18.42 0.28
CA SER A 536 7.12 -17.87 1.64
C SER A 536 5.80 -17.21 2.05
N ALA A 537 5.50 -17.21 3.36
CA ALA A 537 4.29 -16.56 3.89
C ALA A 537 4.17 -15.09 3.47
N THR A 538 5.31 -14.39 3.35
CA THR A 538 5.36 -13.01 2.83
C THR A 538 4.87 -12.91 1.39
N LEU A 539 5.25 -13.86 0.53
CA LEU A 539 4.87 -13.87 -0.87
C LEU A 539 3.38 -14.23 -1.05
N VAL A 540 2.88 -15.17 -0.23
CA VAL A 540 1.45 -15.52 -0.16
C VAL A 540 0.63 -14.30 0.23
N GLU A 541 1.06 -13.54 1.24
CA GLU A 541 0.31 -12.37 1.69
C GLU A 541 0.38 -11.21 0.67
N ALA A 542 1.54 -10.99 0.06
CA ALA A 542 1.70 -9.96 -0.97
C ALA A 542 0.79 -10.24 -2.18
N THR A 543 0.76 -11.47 -2.67
CA THR A 543 -0.09 -11.87 -3.80
C THR A 543 -1.58 -11.85 -3.44
N ARG A 544 -1.94 -12.27 -2.22
CA ARG A 544 -3.32 -12.13 -1.69
C ARG A 544 -3.77 -10.69 -1.64
N SER A 545 -2.88 -9.75 -1.29
CA SER A 545 -3.19 -8.31 -1.30
C SER A 545 -3.45 -7.76 -2.70
N CYS A 546 -2.92 -8.43 -3.74
CA CYS A 546 -3.22 -8.17 -5.14
C CYS A 546 -4.48 -8.89 -5.65
N GLY A 547 -5.20 -9.62 -4.78
CA GLY A 547 -6.38 -10.38 -5.16
C GLY A 547 -6.09 -11.71 -5.86
N VAL A 548 -4.90 -12.29 -5.66
CA VAL A 548 -4.49 -13.60 -6.19
C VAL A 548 -4.23 -14.58 -5.05
N GLU A 549 -4.87 -15.74 -5.09
CA GLU A 549 -4.63 -16.84 -4.15
C GLU A 549 -3.52 -17.75 -4.67
N LEU A 550 -2.59 -18.15 -3.79
CA LEU A 550 -1.54 -19.10 -4.12
C LEU A 550 -1.85 -20.47 -3.54
N TYR A 551 -1.63 -21.50 -4.35
CA TYR A 551 -1.60 -22.88 -3.91
C TYR A 551 -0.33 -23.55 -4.45
N SER A 552 0.18 -24.51 -3.70
CA SER A 552 1.40 -25.24 -4.05
C SER A 552 1.09 -26.69 -4.32
N TYR A 553 1.63 -27.22 -5.41
CA TYR A 553 1.54 -28.63 -5.76
C TYR A 553 2.92 -29.28 -5.73
N ALA A 554 2.92 -30.59 -5.49
CA ALA A 554 4.10 -31.42 -5.60
C ALA A 554 3.98 -32.32 -6.82
N TRP A 555 5.11 -32.77 -7.33
CA TRP A 555 5.15 -33.82 -8.35
C TRP A 555 6.40 -34.67 -8.19
N THR A 556 6.28 -35.93 -8.57
CA THR A 556 7.34 -36.92 -8.52
C THR A 556 7.43 -37.64 -9.86
N LYS A 557 8.65 -38.01 -10.25
CA LYS A 557 8.87 -38.85 -11.44
C LYS A 557 8.84 -40.31 -10.99
N THR A 558 8.02 -41.11 -11.66
CA THR A 558 7.87 -42.56 -11.47
C THR A 558 8.24 -43.30 -12.76
N ASP A 559 8.30 -44.62 -12.70
CA ASP A 559 8.57 -45.46 -13.88
C ASP A 559 7.42 -45.39 -14.93
N ASP A 560 6.20 -45.07 -14.48
CA ASP A 560 4.99 -44.98 -15.32
C ASP A 560 4.66 -43.54 -15.79
N GLY A 561 5.42 -42.53 -15.35
CA GLY A 561 5.20 -41.13 -15.72
C GLY A 561 5.43 -40.12 -14.59
N ILE A 562 4.80 -38.94 -14.70
CA ILE A 562 4.82 -37.92 -13.63
C ILE A 562 3.55 -38.07 -12.80
N GLU A 563 3.72 -38.25 -11.49
CA GLU A 563 2.62 -38.19 -10.53
C GLU A 563 2.54 -36.76 -9.97
N VAL A 564 1.34 -36.18 -9.94
CA VAL A 564 1.08 -34.83 -9.45
C VAL A 564 0.14 -34.90 -8.25
N ASP A 565 0.56 -34.25 -7.16
CA ASP A 565 -0.18 -34.13 -5.91
C ASP A 565 -0.65 -32.68 -5.73
N LEU A 566 -1.97 -32.50 -5.68
CA LEU A 566 -2.64 -31.21 -5.57
C LEU A 566 -3.18 -31.03 -4.15
N PRO A 567 -3.09 -29.81 -3.57
CA PRO A 567 -3.48 -29.62 -2.19
C PRO A 567 -5.00 -29.70 -2.01
N ASN A 568 -5.46 -30.41 -0.99
CA ASN A 568 -6.90 -30.58 -0.69
C ASN A 568 -7.65 -29.24 -0.55
N GLY A 569 -6.99 -28.20 -0.02
CA GLY A 569 -7.58 -26.86 0.08
C GLY A 569 -7.89 -26.24 -1.30
N PHE A 570 -7.06 -26.51 -2.30
CA PHE A 570 -7.32 -26.08 -3.69
C PHE A 570 -8.46 -26.90 -4.29
N LEU A 571 -8.43 -28.23 -4.12
CA LEU A 571 -9.49 -29.11 -4.63
C LEU A 571 -10.87 -28.77 -4.06
N ALA A 572 -10.92 -28.42 -2.77
CA ALA A 572 -12.15 -27.99 -2.10
C ALA A 572 -12.75 -26.72 -2.73
N ILE A 573 -11.93 -25.69 -3.01
CA ILE A 573 -12.46 -24.48 -3.67
C ILE A 573 -12.86 -24.74 -5.13
N CYS A 574 -12.20 -25.71 -5.77
CA CYS A 574 -12.59 -26.21 -7.08
C CYS A 574 -13.86 -27.06 -7.05
N GLY A 575 -14.44 -27.38 -5.89
CA GLY A 575 -15.66 -28.18 -5.77
C GLY A 575 -15.45 -29.68 -6.00
N SER A 576 -14.25 -30.20 -5.68
CA SER A 576 -13.98 -31.64 -5.61
C SER A 576 -14.00 -32.09 -4.15
N ASP A 577 -14.81 -33.12 -3.86
CA ASP A 577 -14.99 -33.70 -2.51
C ASP A 577 -13.99 -34.84 -2.22
N ARG A 578 -12.89 -34.96 -2.99
CA ARG A 578 -11.92 -36.05 -2.89
C ARG A 578 -10.68 -35.70 -2.07
#